data_AF-A0A959X3P8-F1
#
_entry.id   AF-A0A959X3P8-F1
#
_cell.length_a   1.000
_cell.length_b   1.000
_cell.length_c   1.000
_cell.angle_alpha   90.00
_cell.angle_beta   90.00
_cell.angle_gamma   90.00
#
_symmetry.space_group_name_H-M   'P 1'
#
loop_
_entity.id
_entity.type
_entity.pdbx_description
1 polymer ?
#
loop_
_entity_poly.entity_id
_entity_poly.type
_entity_poly.pdbx_seq_one_letter_code
_entity_poly.pdbx_strand_id
1 'polypeptide(L)'
;MAGRRAASKSSERTVAVAILAVGTVASLASLLGGVWVVRAGVVVAVAMALAAFWFASRELAAERARHATEMKHEVTLRTQQASRFHEESVAMIGRFNARAENLQAVIAKLRSQLGAAKSELSSMRGNAVWLRAEVAERQARIEQLEARIAELESEEITNIQRLPRNAVRPSIDDIWGEEEHPTMVDLAKLNLDELPDLRMRA
;
A
#
# COMPACT_ATOMS: atom_id res chain seq x y z
N MET A 1 -12.00 27.55 47.29
CA MET A 1 -11.52 26.69 48.39
C MET A 1 -10.10 27.09 48.73
N ALA A 2 -9.92 27.85 49.82
CA ALA A 2 -8.65 28.45 50.20
C ALA A 2 -7.70 27.40 50.77
N GLY A 3 -6.56 27.19 50.09
CA GLY A 3 -5.47 26.34 50.58
C GLY A 3 -4.82 26.99 51.80
N ARG A 4 -5.23 26.55 52.99
CA ARG A 4 -4.59 26.90 54.25
C ARG A 4 -3.23 26.21 54.28
N ARG A 5 -2.18 26.89 53.81
CA ARG A 5 -0.80 26.44 54.04
C ARG A 5 -0.56 26.50 55.56
N ALA A 6 -0.57 25.35 56.22
CA ALA A 6 -0.05 25.23 57.56
C ALA A 6 1.43 25.62 57.50
N ALA A 7 1.77 26.78 58.06
CA ALA A 7 3.15 27.24 58.12
C ALA A 7 3.95 26.19 58.89
N SER A 8 4.89 25.54 58.22
CA SER A 8 5.86 24.65 58.86
C SER A 8 6.52 25.43 59.99
N LYS A 9 6.39 24.93 61.22
CA LYS A 9 6.93 25.54 62.43
C LYS A 9 8.46 25.54 62.29
N SER A 10 9.00 26.63 61.75
CA SER A 10 10.39 26.71 61.30
C SER A 10 11.34 26.47 62.47
N SER A 11 12.16 25.44 62.35
CA SER A 11 13.23 25.11 63.28
C SER A 11 14.23 26.27 63.44
N GLU A 12 14.32 27.16 62.45
CA GLU A 12 15.11 28.38 62.50
C GLU A 12 14.60 29.35 63.57
N ARG A 13 13.27 29.41 63.77
CA ARG A 13 12.67 30.24 64.81
C ARG A 13 12.98 29.69 66.20
N THR A 14 12.98 28.36 66.38
CA THR A 14 13.36 27.75 67.66
C THR A 14 14.85 27.93 67.95
N VAL A 15 15.72 27.85 66.94
CA VAL A 15 17.16 28.12 67.08
C VAL A 15 17.41 29.60 67.41
N ALA A 16 16.76 30.52 66.70
CA ALA A 16 16.87 31.95 66.96
C ALA A 16 16.37 32.32 68.37
N VAL A 17 15.25 31.75 68.82
CA VAL A 17 14.73 31.95 70.17
C VAL A 17 15.67 31.36 71.22
N ALA A 18 16.30 30.21 70.96
CA ALA A 18 17.28 29.62 71.87
C ALA A 18 18.53 30.51 72.02
N ILE A 19 19.09 31.02 70.92
CA ILE A 19 20.24 31.94 70.95
C ILE A 19 19.89 33.23 71.70
N LEU A 20 18.71 33.79 71.44
CA LEU A 20 18.24 35.02 72.09
C LEU A 20 18.02 34.80 73.59
N ALA A 21 17.40 33.70 73.99
CA ALA A 21 17.19 33.35 75.40
C ALA A 21 18.51 33.12 76.16
N VAL A 22 19.50 32.49 75.53
CA VAL A 22 20.82 32.30 76.14
C VAL A 22 21.55 33.64 76.30
N GLY A 23 21.48 34.52 75.29
CA GLY A 23 22.09 35.84 75.33
C GLY A 23 21.46 36.77 76.39
N THR A 24 20.14 36.72 76.58
CA THR A 24 19.46 37.53 77.59
C THR A 24 19.77 37.07 79.01
N VAL A 25 19.82 35.75 79.24
CA VAL A 25 20.19 35.19 80.54
C VAL A 25 21.64 35.53 80.91
N ALA A 26 22.57 35.47 79.94
CA ALA A 26 23.97 35.86 80.16
C ALA A 26 24.13 37.36 80.51
N SER A 27 23.35 38.23 79.86
CA SER A 27 23.34 39.67 80.15
C SER A 27 22.80 39.97 81.55
N LEU A 28 21.69 39.34 81.96
CA LEU A 28 21.12 39.52 83.30
C LEU A 28 22.04 38.99 84.41
N ALA A 29 22.74 37.88 84.17
CA ALA A 29 23.71 37.32 85.12
C ALA A 29 24.92 38.23 85.34
N SER A 30 25.29 39.04 84.33
CA SER A 30 26.43 39.97 84.42
C SER A 30 26.19 41.17 85.34
N LEU A 31 24.93 41.46 85.69
CA LEU A 31 24.56 42.63 86.49
C LEU A 31 24.56 42.37 88.02
N LEU A 32 24.62 41.11 88.48
CA LEU A 32 24.34 40.75 89.88
C LEU A 32 25.42 39.93 90.63
N GLY A 33 26.54 39.52 90.01
CA GLY A 33 27.47 38.56 90.63
C GLY A 33 28.95 38.97 90.62
N GLY A 34 29.70 38.59 91.67
CA GLY A 34 31.16 38.71 91.70
C GLY A 34 31.83 37.94 90.55
N VAL A 35 33.08 38.28 90.20
CA VAL A 35 33.81 37.79 89.00
C VAL A 35 33.75 36.26 88.81
N TRP A 36 33.75 35.50 89.90
CA TRP A 36 33.63 34.03 89.88
C TRP A 36 32.22 33.53 89.50
N VAL A 37 31.17 34.22 89.92
CA VAL A 37 29.77 33.90 89.57
C VAL A 37 29.52 34.16 88.09
N VAL A 38 30.05 35.25 87.54
CA VAL A 38 29.94 35.58 86.11
C VAL A 38 30.64 34.51 85.26
N ARG A 39 31.85 34.10 85.63
CA ARG A 39 32.59 33.04 84.90
C ARG A 39 31.87 31.69 84.96
N ALA A 40 31.32 31.32 86.12
CA ALA A 40 30.52 30.11 86.26
C ALA A 40 29.25 30.15 85.39
N GLY A 41 28.55 31.29 85.35
CA GLY A 41 27.36 31.48 84.52
C GLY A 41 27.65 31.34 83.02
N VAL A 42 28.77 31.90 82.54
CA VAL A 42 29.19 31.77 81.13
C VAL A 42 29.46 30.30 80.77
N VAL A 43 30.14 29.55 81.64
CA VAL A 43 30.40 28.12 81.39
C VAL A 43 29.10 27.32 81.30
N VAL A 44 28.13 27.58 82.18
CA VAL A 44 26.82 26.93 82.13
C VAL A 44 26.05 27.32 80.86
N ALA A 45 26.10 28.59 80.44
CA ALA A 45 25.47 29.04 79.21
C ALA A 45 26.07 28.36 77.96
N VAL A 46 27.40 28.23 77.90
CA VAL A 46 28.09 27.53 76.81
C VAL A 46 27.75 26.04 76.82
N ALA A 47 27.72 25.40 77.99
CA ALA A 47 27.33 23.99 78.11
C ALA A 47 25.88 23.75 77.64
N MET A 48 24.96 24.63 78.02
CA MET A 48 23.55 24.57 77.58
C MET A 48 23.41 24.83 76.08
N ALA A 49 24.18 25.75 75.51
CA ALA A 49 24.18 26.01 74.07
C ALA A 49 24.68 24.80 73.27
N LEU A 50 25.75 24.15 73.73
CA LEU A 50 26.27 22.91 73.12
C LEU A 50 25.26 21.76 73.23
N ALA A 51 24.62 21.60 74.39
CA ALA A 51 23.58 20.59 74.60
C ALA A 51 22.38 20.82 73.67
N ALA A 52 21.92 22.06 73.51
CA ALA A 52 20.83 22.42 72.61
C ALA A 52 21.19 22.17 71.14
N PHE A 53 22.40 22.53 70.71
CA PHE A 53 22.90 22.24 69.36
C PHE A 53 23.00 20.73 69.10
N TRP A 54 23.45 19.96 70.09
CA TRP A 54 23.53 18.51 69.98
C TRP A 54 22.15 17.85 69.88
N PHE A 55 21.18 18.26 70.70
CA PHE A 55 19.81 17.75 70.61
C PHE A 55 19.14 18.12 69.27
N ALA A 56 19.28 19.38 68.83
CA ALA A 56 18.73 19.82 67.55
C ALA A 56 19.35 19.09 66.35
N SER A 57 20.67 18.83 66.38
CA SER A 57 21.34 18.09 65.31
C SER A 57 20.94 16.60 65.28
N ARG A 58 20.69 15.97 66.43
CA ARG A 58 20.15 14.60 66.48
C ARG A 58 18.72 14.51 65.95
N GLU A 59 17.87 15.46 66.31
CA GLU A 59 16.48 15.48 65.85
C GLU A 59 16.39 15.73 64.34
N LEU A 60 17.21 16.65 63.82
CA LEU A 60 17.33 16.91 62.39
C LEU A 60 17.91 15.70 61.62
N ALA A 61 18.86 14.96 62.20
CA ALA A 61 19.40 13.75 61.59
C ALA A 61 18.36 12.62 61.52
N ALA A 62 17.51 12.49 62.53
CA ALA A 62 16.45 11.48 62.57
C ALA A 62 15.33 11.76 61.55
N GLU A 63 14.93 13.02 61.37
CA GLU A 63 13.93 13.41 60.36
C GLU A 63 14.47 13.27 58.92
N ARG A 64 15.73 13.65 58.70
CA ARG A 64 16.40 13.48 57.40
C ARG A 64 16.48 12.01 56.97
N ALA A 65 16.69 11.09 57.92
CA ALA A 65 16.70 9.66 57.63
C ALA A 65 15.33 9.16 57.14
N ARG A 66 14.22 9.64 57.74
CA ARG A 66 12.85 9.27 57.34
C ARG A 66 12.45 9.86 55.99
N HIS A 67 12.73 11.15 55.77
CA HIS A 67 12.49 11.78 54.46
C HIS A 67 13.35 11.19 53.34
N ALA A 68 14.59 10.76 53.63
CA ALA A 68 15.42 10.08 52.65
C ALA A 68 14.80 8.73 52.22
N THR A 69 14.14 8.01 53.12
CA THR A 69 13.46 6.75 52.76
C THR A 69 12.18 6.96 51.96
N GLU A 70 11.37 7.96 52.30
CA GLU A 70 10.15 8.32 51.57
C GLU A 70 10.49 8.79 50.15
N MET A 71 11.48 9.67 50.01
CA MET A 71 11.94 10.16 48.70
C MET A 71 12.50 9.04 47.83
N LYS A 72 13.24 8.08 48.41
CA LYS A 72 13.71 6.91 47.66
C LYS A 72 12.54 6.10 47.12
N HIS A 73 11.50 5.89 47.93
CA HIS A 73 10.33 5.13 47.49
C HIS A 73 9.59 5.86 46.35
N GLU A 74 9.35 7.16 46.49
CA GLU A 74 8.72 7.96 45.44
C GLU A 74 9.53 7.98 44.13
N VAL A 75 10.86 8.10 44.22
CA VAL A 75 11.75 8.07 43.05
C VAL A 75 11.70 6.69 42.38
N THR A 76 11.70 5.60 43.15
CA THR A 76 11.58 4.25 42.57
C THR A 76 10.25 4.03 41.85
N LEU A 77 9.15 4.54 42.40
CA LEU A 77 7.84 4.46 41.75
C LEU A 77 7.78 5.30 40.48
N ARG A 78 8.29 6.54 40.50
CA ARG A 78 8.36 7.41 39.30
C ARG A 78 9.24 6.82 38.21
N THR A 79 10.38 6.24 38.57
CA THR A 79 11.29 5.60 37.60
C THR A 79 10.68 4.34 37.00
N GLN A 80 10.01 3.50 37.78
CA GLN A 80 9.28 2.33 37.27
C GLN A 80 8.10 2.72 36.36
N GLN A 81 7.36 3.78 36.71
CA GLN A 81 6.30 4.29 35.84
C GLN A 81 6.89 4.82 34.53
N ALA A 82 7.96 5.62 34.60
CA ALA A 82 8.64 6.13 33.42
C ALA A 82 9.19 5.00 32.53
N SER A 83 9.76 3.94 33.11
CA SER A 83 10.26 2.80 32.34
C SER A 83 9.13 2.04 31.64
N ARG A 84 7.99 1.80 32.32
CA ARG A 84 6.82 1.17 31.70
C ARG A 84 6.26 1.99 30.55
N PHE A 85 6.11 3.30 30.73
CA PHE A 85 5.67 4.18 29.65
C PHE A 85 6.66 4.19 28.48
N HIS A 86 7.97 4.12 28.77
CA HIS A 86 8.99 4.04 27.73
C HIS A 86 8.92 2.72 26.96
N GLU A 87 8.82 1.59 27.64
CA GLU A 87 8.64 0.27 27.02
C GLU A 87 7.39 0.20 26.14
N GLU A 88 6.26 0.72 26.64
CA GLU A 88 5.01 0.78 25.88
C GLU A 88 5.14 1.67 24.64
N SER A 89 5.78 2.84 24.79
CA SER A 89 6.04 3.77 23.69
C SER A 89 6.94 3.14 22.63
N VAL A 90 8.02 2.47 23.03
CA VAL A 90 8.94 1.77 22.12
C VAL A 90 8.22 0.63 21.39
N ALA A 91 7.41 -0.16 22.09
CA ALA A 91 6.60 -1.21 21.46
C ALA A 91 5.59 -0.63 20.46
N MET A 92 4.98 0.51 20.78
CA MET A 92 4.06 1.21 19.89
C MET A 92 4.76 1.74 18.63
N ILE A 93 5.94 2.36 18.79
CA ILE A 93 6.78 2.79 17.67
C ILE A 93 7.16 1.60 16.79
N GLY A 94 7.55 0.46 17.37
CA GLY A 94 7.85 -0.75 16.63
C GLY A 94 6.67 -1.24 15.78
N ARG A 95 5.45 -1.23 16.34
CA ARG A 95 4.22 -1.57 15.59
C ARG A 95 3.95 -0.60 14.45
N PHE A 96 4.12 0.71 14.68
CA PHE A 96 3.96 1.71 13.62
C PHE A 96 5.00 1.55 12.52
N ASN A 97 6.27 1.29 12.87
CA ASN A 97 7.31 1.06 11.88
C ASN A 97 7.01 -0.17 11.02
N ALA A 98 6.64 -1.30 11.65
CA ALA A 98 6.24 -2.50 10.92
C ALA A 98 5.04 -2.27 9.98
N ARG A 99 4.07 -1.45 10.41
CA ARG A 99 2.94 -1.06 9.56
C ARG A 99 3.37 -0.19 8.39
N ALA A 100 4.27 0.77 8.63
CA ALA A 100 4.81 1.64 7.58
C ALA A 100 5.58 0.84 6.53
N GLU A 101 6.43 -0.10 6.96
CA GLU A 101 7.17 -1.01 6.08
C GLU A 101 6.22 -1.89 5.25
N ASN A 102 5.17 -2.45 5.86
CA ASN A 102 4.15 -3.22 5.15
C ASN A 102 3.44 -2.37 4.09
N LEU A 103 2.99 -1.16 4.45
CA LEU A 103 2.36 -0.25 3.50
C LEU A 103 3.29 0.11 2.35
N GLN A 104 4.58 0.34 2.63
CA GLN A 104 5.58 0.63 1.60
C GLN A 104 5.78 -0.57 0.65
N ALA A 105 5.80 -1.79 1.18
CA ALA A 105 5.86 -3.02 0.38
C ALA A 105 4.61 -3.20 -0.50
N VAL A 106 3.42 -2.93 0.04
CA VAL A 106 2.16 -2.95 -0.73
C VAL A 106 2.18 -1.91 -1.84
N ILE A 107 2.62 -0.68 -1.56
CA ILE A 107 2.75 0.38 -2.57
C ILE A 107 3.72 -0.04 -3.69
N ALA A 108 4.87 -0.64 -3.33
CA ALA A 108 5.84 -1.13 -4.31
C ALA A 108 5.23 -2.23 -5.20
N LYS A 109 4.49 -3.18 -4.61
CA LYS A 109 3.77 -4.22 -5.34
C LYS A 109 2.73 -3.64 -6.29
N LEU A 110 1.91 -2.71 -5.82
CA LEU A 110 0.88 -2.05 -6.64
C LEU A 110 1.50 -1.26 -7.81
N ARG A 111 2.63 -0.57 -7.57
CA ARG A 111 3.37 0.12 -8.65
C ARG A 111 3.89 -0.84 -9.70
N SER A 112 4.42 -2.00 -9.29
CA SER A 112 4.87 -3.05 -10.21
C SER A 112 3.71 -3.60 -11.04
N GLN A 113 2.58 -3.92 -10.39
CA GLN A 113 1.37 -4.39 -11.09
C GLN A 113 0.83 -3.36 -12.09
N LEU A 114 0.80 -2.08 -11.70
CA LEU A 114 0.41 -0.99 -12.60
C LEU A 114 1.34 -0.87 -13.80
N GLY A 115 2.64 -1.04 -13.60
CA GLY A 115 3.64 -1.05 -14.67
C GLY A 115 3.40 -2.20 -15.66
N ALA A 116 3.18 -3.42 -15.15
CA ALA A 116 2.87 -4.59 -15.97
C ALA A 116 1.58 -4.39 -16.77
N ALA A 117 0.48 -3.98 -16.11
CA ALA A 117 -0.80 -3.73 -16.75
C ALA A 117 -0.71 -2.64 -17.84
N LYS A 118 0.07 -1.58 -17.60
CA LYS A 118 0.32 -0.54 -18.60
C LYS A 118 1.07 -1.07 -19.82
N SER A 119 2.05 -1.97 -19.61
CA SER A 119 2.79 -2.60 -20.71
C SER A 119 1.89 -3.53 -21.52
N GLU A 120 1.06 -4.34 -20.85
CA GLU A 120 0.08 -5.21 -21.51
C GLU A 120 -0.95 -4.39 -22.31
N LEU A 121 -1.44 -3.28 -21.74
CA LEU A 121 -2.34 -2.39 -22.48
C LEU A 121 -1.66 -1.81 -23.72
N SER A 122 -0.38 -1.45 -23.63
CA SER A 122 0.40 -0.96 -24.77
C SER A 122 0.57 -2.04 -25.84
N SER A 123 0.86 -3.29 -25.46
CA SER A 123 0.98 -4.39 -26.42
C SER A 123 -0.36 -4.73 -27.08
N MET A 124 -1.46 -4.77 -26.31
CA MET A 124 -2.80 -4.96 -26.86
C MET A 124 -3.19 -3.85 -27.83
N ARG A 125 -2.86 -2.59 -27.53
CA ARG A 125 -3.08 -1.46 -28.45
C ARG A 125 -2.28 -1.64 -29.73
N GLY A 126 -1.00 -2.02 -29.64
CA GLY A 126 -0.16 -2.32 -30.80
C GLY A 126 -0.75 -3.44 -31.66
N ASN A 127 -1.13 -4.56 -31.04
CA ASN A 127 -1.76 -5.69 -31.73
C ASN A 127 -3.08 -5.30 -32.39
N ALA A 128 -3.89 -4.46 -31.75
CA ALA A 128 -5.15 -3.99 -32.32
C ALA A 128 -4.93 -3.05 -33.51
N VAL A 129 -3.84 -2.29 -33.55
CA VAL A 129 -3.47 -1.49 -34.74
C VAL A 129 -2.99 -2.41 -35.86
N TRP A 130 -2.13 -3.38 -35.55
CA TRP A 130 -1.64 -4.36 -36.51
C TRP A 130 -2.78 -5.18 -37.14
N LEU A 131 -3.71 -5.71 -36.33
CA LEU A 131 -4.88 -6.44 -36.80
C LEU A 131 -5.77 -5.59 -37.71
N ARG A 132 -5.95 -4.29 -37.40
CA ARG A 132 -6.72 -3.39 -38.27
C ARG A 132 -6.05 -3.19 -39.63
N ALA A 133 -4.73 -3.08 -39.67
CA ALA A 133 -3.98 -2.97 -40.92
C ALA A 133 -4.09 -4.26 -41.75
N GLU A 134 -3.93 -5.42 -41.12
CA GLU A 134 -4.08 -6.72 -41.77
C GLU A 134 -5.50 -6.93 -42.36
N VAL A 135 -6.54 -6.53 -41.61
CA VAL A 135 -7.93 -6.58 -42.10
C VAL A 135 -8.11 -5.66 -43.31
N ALA A 136 -7.58 -4.44 -43.27
CA ALA A 136 -7.66 -3.50 -44.39
C ALA A 136 -6.94 -4.04 -45.64
N GLU A 137 -5.77 -4.66 -45.47
CA GLU A 137 -5.04 -5.29 -46.58
C GLU A 137 -5.82 -6.46 -47.18
N ARG A 138 -6.38 -7.34 -46.34
CA ARG A 138 -7.22 -8.45 -46.82
C ARG A 138 -8.46 -7.95 -47.54
N GLN A 139 -9.10 -6.91 -47.05
CA GLN A 139 -10.26 -6.31 -47.69
C GLN A 139 -9.90 -5.77 -49.09
N ALA A 140 -8.77 -5.06 -49.21
CA ALA A 140 -8.29 -4.57 -50.51
C ALA A 140 -7.97 -5.71 -51.49
N ARG A 141 -7.42 -6.84 -51.00
CA ARG A 141 -7.19 -8.04 -51.83
C ARG A 141 -8.50 -8.68 -52.29
N ILE A 142 -9.51 -8.74 -51.43
CA ILE A 142 -10.85 -9.24 -51.78
C ILE A 142 -11.44 -8.37 -52.89
N GLU A 143 -11.44 -7.05 -52.71
CA GLU A 143 -11.95 -6.10 -53.72
C GLU A 143 -11.25 -6.24 -55.07
N GLN A 144 -9.92 -6.46 -55.07
CA GLN A 144 -9.18 -6.74 -56.31
C GLN A 144 -9.56 -8.07 -56.97
N LEU A 145 -9.78 -9.12 -56.18
CA LEU A 145 -10.20 -10.43 -56.70
C LEU A 145 -11.62 -10.37 -57.25
N GLU A 146 -12.54 -9.70 -56.54
CA GLU A 146 -13.91 -9.46 -57.00
C GLU A 146 -13.94 -8.69 -58.32
N ALA A 147 -13.12 -7.63 -58.46
CA ALA A 147 -13.00 -6.88 -59.70
C ALA A 147 -12.50 -7.76 -60.87
N ARG A 148 -11.51 -8.63 -60.62
CA ARG A 148 -11.02 -9.58 -61.64
C ARG A 148 -12.06 -10.62 -62.03
N ILE A 149 -12.84 -11.14 -61.08
CA ILE A 149 -13.92 -12.07 -61.37
C ILE A 149 -14.97 -11.37 -62.25
N ALA A 150 -15.38 -10.15 -61.90
CA ALA A 150 -16.34 -9.40 -62.71
C ALA A 150 -15.82 -9.11 -64.14
N GLU A 151 -14.53 -8.79 -64.29
CA GLU A 151 -13.88 -8.64 -65.59
C GLU A 151 -13.92 -9.95 -66.40
N LEU A 152 -13.50 -11.06 -65.80
CA LEU A 152 -13.53 -12.38 -66.43
C LEU A 152 -14.94 -12.84 -66.81
N GLU A 153 -15.93 -12.61 -65.95
CA GLU A 153 -17.34 -12.91 -66.26
C GLU A 153 -17.84 -12.08 -67.45
N SER A 154 -17.42 -10.81 -67.55
CA SER A 154 -17.76 -9.95 -68.69
C SER A 154 -17.08 -10.40 -69.99
N GLU A 155 -15.81 -10.83 -69.91
CA GLU A 155 -15.09 -11.43 -71.03
C GLU A 155 -15.74 -12.74 -71.47
N GLU A 156 -16.14 -13.61 -70.54
CA GLU A 156 -16.83 -14.87 -70.85
C GLU A 156 -18.17 -14.59 -71.56
N ILE A 157 -18.98 -13.66 -71.06
CA ILE A 157 -20.26 -13.28 -71.69
C ILE A 157 -20.05 -12.75 -73.11
N THR A 158 -18.98 -11.98 -73.37
CA THR A 158 -18.68 -11.46 -74.70
C THR A 158 -18.09 -12.50 -75.65
N ASN A 159 -17.34 -13.48 -75.12
CA ASN A 159 -16.66 -14.50 -75.90
C ASN A 159 -17.51 -15.79 -76.10
N ILE A 160 -18.61 -15.94 -75.37
CA ILE A 160 -19.66 -16.91 -75.70
C ILE A 160 -20.31 -16.50 -77.03
N GLN A 161 -19.76 -17.02 -78.14
CA GLN A 161 -20.54 -17.15 -79.37
C GLN A 161 -21.80 -17.96 -79.03
N ARG A 162 -22.95 -17.28 -78.99
CA ARG A 162 -24.26 -17.94 -78.96
C ARG A 162 -24.35 -18.83 -80.20
N LEU A 163 -24.05 -20.12 -80.04
CA LEU A 163 -24.37 -21.12 -81.04
C LEU A 163 -25.88 -20.99 -81.31
N PRO A 164 -26.30 -20.82 -82.57
CA PRO A 164 -27.72 -20.70 -82.89
C PRO A 164 -28.43 -21.95 -82.37
N ARG A 165 -29.35 -21.77 -81.41
CA ARG A 165 -30.19 -22.86 -80.86
C ARG A 165 -31.11 -23.49 -81.90
N ASN A 166 -31.20 -22.90 -83.09
CA ASN A 166 -31.74 -23.56 -84.26
C ASN A 166 -30.62 -24.37 -84.90
N ALA A 167 -30.27 -25.49 -84.27
CA ALA A 167 -29.81 -26.61 -85.06
C ALA A 167 -30.96 -26.90 -86.03
N VAL A 168 -30.80 -26.47 -87.29
CA VAL A 168 -31.54 -27.08 -88.39
C VAL A 168 -31.30 -28.57 -88.20
N ARG A 169 -32.33 -29.29 -87.76
CA ARG A 169 -32.36 -30.75 -87.77
C ARG A 169 -32.81 -31.09 -89.18
N PRO A 170 -31.91 -31.33 -90.14
CA PRO A 170 -32.34 -31.83 -91.44
C PRO A 170 -33.10 -33.14 -91.19
N SER A 171 -34.30 -33.25 -91.75
CA SER A 171 -35.04 -34.51 -91.74
C SER A 171 -34.21 -35.56 -92.49
N ILE A 172 -34.40 -36.84 -92.16
CA ILE A 172 -33.79 -37.97 -92.89
C ILE A 172 -34.01 -37.81 -94.41
N ASP A 173 -35.16 -37.28 -94.80
CA ASP A 173 -35.56 -37.03 -96.19
C ASP A 173 -34.82 -35.84 -96.85
N ASP A 174 -34.25 -34.93 -96.06
CA ASP A 174 -33.40 -33.82 -96.56
C ASP A 174 -31.95 -34.26 -96.78
N ILE A 175 -31.52 -35.36 -96.13
CA ILE A 175 -30.14 -35.87 -96.17
C ILE A 175 -30.00 -36.95 -97.26
N TRP A 176 -31.04 -37.74 -97.52
CA TRP A 176 -31.03 -38.82 -98.51
C TRP A 176 -32.27 -38.78 -99.40
N GLY A 177 -32.10 -38.84 -100.72
CA GLY A 177 -33.20 -39.09 -101.66
C GLY A 177 -33.59 -40.58 -101.66
N GLU A 178 -34.83 -40.89 -102.08
CA GLU A 178 -35.46 -42.22 -101.96
C GLU A 178 -34.69 -43.41 -102.56
N GLU A 179 -33.63 -43.18 -103.35
CA GLU A 179 -32.84 -44.21 -104.03
C GLU A 179 -31.36 -44.30 -103.60
N GLU A 180 -30.94 -43.57 -102.55
CA GLU A 180 -29.52 -43.55 -102.12
C GLU A 180 -29.31 -44.24 -100.76
N HIS A 181 -28.37 -45.18 -100.70
CA HIS A 181 -28.08 -45.96 -99.48
C HIS A 181 -27.09 -45.23 -98.56
N PRO A 182 -27.30 -45.22 -97.22
CA PRO A 182 -26.51 -44.42 -96.30
C PRO A 182 -25.06 -44.90 -96.21
N THR A 183 -24.11 -43.96 -96.26
CA THR A 183 -22.69 -44.25 -96.02
C THR A 183 -22.33 -44.12 -94.54
N MET A 184 -21.28 -44.81 -94.10
CA MET A 184 -20.79 -44.78 -92.71
C MET A 184 -20.46 -43.37 -92.18
N VAL A 185 -20.12 -42.43 -93.07
CA VAL A 185 -19.84 -41.03 -92.72
C VAL A 185 -21.12 -40.26 -92.40
N ASP A 186 -22.24 -40.66 -92.99
CA ASP A 186 -23.53 -39.99 -92.82
C ASP A 186 -24.28 -40.50 -91.58
N LEU A 187 -24.02 -41.75 -91.17
CA LEU A 187 -24.48 -42.29 -89.88
C LEU A 187 -23.85 -41.56 -88.69
N ALA A 188 -22.62 -41.05 -88.83
CA ALA A 188 -21.95 -40.28 -87.78
C ALA A 188 -22.53 -38.87 -87.60
N LYS A 189 -23.29 -38.37 -88.59
CA LYS A 189 -23.99 -37.07 -88.50
C LYS A 189 -25.35 -37.19 -87.80
N LEU A 190 -25.90 -38.41 -87.71
CA LEU A 190 -27.05 -38.70 -86.87
C LEU A 190 -26.56 -38.82 -85.42
N ASN A 191 -27.10 -37.99 -84.54
CA ASN A 191 -26.80 -38.06 -83.11
C ASN A 191 -27.48 -39.30 -82.49
N LEU A 192 -26.77 -40.43 -82.45
CA LEU A 192 -27.29 -41.73 -81.96
C LEU A 192 -27.56 -41.78 -80.44
N ASP A 193 -27.35 -40.68 -79.73
CA ASP A 193 -27.60 -40.57 -78.28
C ASP A 193 -29.10 -40.55 -77.90
N GLU A 194 -30.02 -40.44 -78.87
CA GLU A 194 -31.48 -40.50 -78.67
C GLU A 194 -32.10 -41.90 -78.98
N LEU A 195 -31.36 -43.00 -78.79
CA LEU A 195 -31.96 -44.35 -78.69
C LEU A 195 -32.12 -44.76 -77.21
N PRO A 196 -33.20 -44.32 -76.52
CA PRO A 196 -33.60 -44.98 -75.29
C PRO A 196 -34.13 -46.36 -75.70
N ASP A 197 -33.37 -47.43 -75.44
CA ASP A 197 -33.90 -48.76 -75.06
C ASP A 197 -32.94 -49.94 -75.29
N LEU A 198 -31.72 -49.74 -75.79
CA LEU A 198 -30.77 -50.86 -76.00
C LEU A 198 -29.60 -50.93 -75.01
N ARG A 199 -29.76 -50.39 -73.79
CA ARG A 199 -28.81 -50.58 -72.67
C ARG A 199 -29.37 -51.37 -71.48
N MET A 200 -30.59 -51.90 -71.56
CA MET A 200 -31.11 -52.86 -70.58
C MET A 200 -31.14 -54.27 -71.17
N ARG A 201 -29.96 -54.86 -71.39
CA ARG A 201 -29.70 -56.32 -71.45
C ARG A 201 -28.26 -56.56 -71.91
N ALA A 202 -27.32 -56.37 -70.98
CA ALA A 202 -26.04 -57.07 -70.94
C ALA A 202 -25.56 -57.06 -69.49
#